data_AF-A0A6I5IXN1-F1
#
_entry.id   AF-A0A6I5IXN1-F1
#
_cell.length_a   1.000
_cell.length_b   1.000
_cell.length_c   1.000
_cell.angle_alpha   90.00
_cell.angle_beta   90.00
_cell.angle_gamma   90.00
#
_symmetry.space_group_name_H-M   'P 1'
#
loop_
_entity.id
_entity.type
_entity.pdbx_description
1 polymer ?
#
loop_
_entity_poly.entity_id
_entity_poly.type
_entity_poly.pdbx_seq_one_letter_code
_entity_poly.pdbx_strand_id
1 'polypeptide(L)'
;MKIASLDDPIVTGVTCHIASIEANLSLADPSDSSISCRQTGEITPEMIAKIDKSKSGDVVFKQSKSIFFKSMKVRRIYDSENQTLLYLSYSTKETSGSFKHSLSTVPLWGTQAYRNEATVPQS
;
A
#
# COMPACT_ATOMS: atom_id res chain seq x y z
N MET A 1 -11.09 18.14 -1.64
CA MET A 1 -10.56 16.79 -1.97
C MET A 1 -9.17 16.97 -2.52
N LYS A 2 -8.21 16.14 -2.09
CA LYS A 2 -6.83 16.16 -2.56
C LYS A 2 -6.43 14.78 -3.05
N ILE A 3 -5.67 14.75 -4.14
CA ILE A 3 -5.03 13.53 -4.65
C ILE A 3 -3.53 13.65 -4.37
N ALA A 4 -2.95 12.61 -3.78
CA ALA A 4 -1.52 12.46 -3.60
C ALA A 4 -1.05 11.23 -4.37
N SER A 5 0.10 11.35 -5.02
CA SER A 5 0.80 10.21 -5.62
C SER A 5 1.94 9.79 -4.72
N LEU A 6 2.15 8.48 -4.59
CA LEU A 6 3.27 7.90 -3.87
C LEU A 6 3.86 6.77 -4.71
N ASP A 7 5.17 6.76 -4.84
CA ASP A 7 5.88 5.62 -5.40
C ASP A 7 6.32 4.72 -4.26
N ASP A 8 6.23 3.42 -4.49
CA ASP A 8 6.74 2.46 -3.53
C ASP A 8 8.28 2.56 -3.47
N PRO A 9 8.87 2.78 -2.28
CA PRO A 9 10.31 3.04 -2.15
C PRO A 9 11.20 1.83 -2.46
N ILE A 10 10.64 0.61 -2.48
CA ILE A 10 11.39 -0.62 -2.76
C ILE A 10 10.91 -1.25 -4.07
N VAL A 11 9.59 -1.35 -4.26
CA VAL A 11 8.98 -1.89 -5.48
C VAL A 11 8.68 -0.73 -6.42
N THR A 12 9.73 -0.07 -6.89
CA THR A 12 9.64 1.20 -7.62
C THR A 12 8.83 1.15 -8.92
N GLY A 13 8.50 -0.05 -9.42
CA GLY A 13 7.53 -0.28 -10.49
C GLY A 13 6.06 -0.10 -10.08
N VAL A 14 5.75 0.29 -8.83
CA VAL A 14 4.39 0.55 -8.35
C VAL A 14 4.22 2.00 -7.92
N THR A 15 3.21 2.67 -8.48
CA THR A 15 2.73 3.98 -8.04
C THR A 15 1.30 3.84 -7.51
N CYS A 16 1.03 4.45 -6.36
CA CYS A 16 -0.32 4.57 -5.80
C CYS A 16 -0.81 6.01 -5.81
N HIS A 17 -2.10 6.17 -6.08
CA HIS A 17 -2.83 7.42 -6.00
C HIS A 17 -3.83 7.33 -4.85
N ILE A 18 -3.77 8.30 -3.95
CA ILE A 18 -4.66 8.38 -2.80
C ILE A 18 -5.53 9.62 -2.94
N ALA A 19 -6.84 9.41 -3.04
CA ALA A 19 -7.79 10.49 -2.85
C ALA A 19 -8.16 10.57 -1.37
N SER A 20 -8.09 11.77 -0.80
CA SER A 20 -8.50 12.01 0.58
C SER A 20 -9.20 13.35 0.73
N ILE A 21 -10.05 13.43 1.75
CA ILE A 21 -10.69 14.68 2.14
C ILE A 21 -9.75 15.37 3.14
N GLU A 22 -9.16 16.49 2.75
CA GLU A 22 -8.54 17.43 3.68
C GLU A 22 -9.65 18.31 4.25
N ALA A 23 -10.03 18.05 5.50
CA ALA A 23 -11.01 18.86 6.20
C ALA A 23 -10.31 20.07 6.84
N ASN A 24 -10.71 21.29 6.47
CA ASN A 24 -10.57 22.49 7.31
C ASN A 24 -11.88 22.81 8.06
N LEU A 25 -12.95 22.03 7.82
CA LEU A 25 -14.29 22.25 8.36
C LEU A 25 -14.71 21.02 9.19
N SER A 26 -15.23 21.28 10.39
CA SER A 26 -15.44 20.38 11.53
C SER A 26 -16.45 19.23 11.36
N LEU A 27 -16.75 18.77 10.14
CA LEU A 27 -17.79 17.78 9.85
C LEU A 27 -17.32 16.58 9.01
N ALA A 28 -16.16 16.64 8.35
CA ALA A 28 -15.63 15.52 7.57
C ALA A 28 -14.65 14.69 8.42
N ASP A 29 -14.85 13.37 8.51
CA ASP A 29 -13.85 12.50 9.15
C ASP A 29 -12.64 12.39 8.21
N PRO A 30 -11.45 12.87 8.61
CA PRO A 30 -10.23 12.73 7.80
C PRO A 30 -9.82 11.27 7.55
N SER A 31 -10.53 10.27 8.11
CA SER A 31 -10.32 8.85 7.82
C SER A 31 -10.88 8.39 6.46
N ASP A 32 -11.78 9.16 5.83
CA ASP A 32 -12.31 8.84 4.50
C ASP A 32 -11.24 9.05 3.42
N SER A 33 -10.80 7.95 2.83
CA SER A 33 -9.82 7.91 1.74
C SER A 33 -10.03 6.72 0.83
N SER A 34 -9.59 6.85 -0.41
CA SER A 34 -9.49 5.75 -1.37
C SER A 34 -8.06 5.65 -1.91
N ILE A 35 -7.64 4.45 -2.28
CA ILE A 35 -6.33 4.19 -2.87
C ILE A 35 -6.47 3.40 -4.18
N SER A 36 -5.65 3.73 -5.17
CA SER A 36 -5.46 2.92 -6.38
C SER A 36 -3.98 2.83 -6.71
N CYS A 37 -3.44 1.62 -6.60
CA CYS A 37 -2.06 1.29 -6.95
C CYS A 37 -2.02 0.57 -8.30
N ARG A 38 -1.06 0.94 -9.14
CA ARG A 38 -0.87 0.35 -10.45
C ARG A 38 0.61 0.05 -10.68
N GLN A 39 0.86 -0.97 -11.48
CA GLN A 39 2.18 -1.16 -12.06
C GLN A 39 2.44 -0.02 -13.06
N THR A 40 3.46 0.76 -12.79
CA THR A 40 3.91 1.92 -13.59
C THR A 40 5.33 1.73 -14.12
N GLY A 41 6.00 0.64 -13.72
CA GLY A 41 7.32 0.24 -14.23
C GLY A 41 7.56 -1.25 -14.05
N GLU A 42 8.82 -1.66 -14.23
CA GLU A 42 9.22 -3.05 -13.99
C GLU A 42 9.15 -3.40 -12.50
N ILE A 43 8.66 -4.60 -12.20
CA ILE A 43 8.73 -5.20 -10.87
C ILE A 43 9.64 -6.41 -10.97
N THR A 44 10.78 -6.36 -10.29
CA THR A 44 11.84 -7.37 -10.41
C THR A 44 11.93 -8.27 -9.18
N PRO A 45 12.50 -9.49 -9.29
CA PRO A 45 12.72 -10.38 -8.16
C PRO A 45 13.55 -9.74 -7.03
N GLU A 46 14.52 -8.89 -7.37
CA GLU A 46 15.39 -8.20 -6.40
C GLU A 46 14.61 -7.19 -5.56
N MET A 47 13.58 -6.57 -6.13
CA MET A 47 12.67 -5.70 -5.37
C MET A 47 11.88 -6.53 -4.35
N ILE A 48 11.30 -7.65 -4.79
CA ILE A 48 10.52 -8.56 -3.91
C ILE A 48 11.40 -9.27 -2.87
N ALA A 49 12.69 -9.43 -3.13
CA ALA A 49 13.63 -9.96 -2.14
C ALA A 49 13.88 -8.99 -0.96
N LYS A 50 13.67 -7.68 -1.15
CA LYS A 50 13.95 -6.62 -0.17
C LYS A 50 12.76 -6.24 0.72
N ILE A 51 11.55 -6.72 0.41
CA ILE A 51 10.33 -6.38 1.18
C ILE A 51 10.12 -7.34 2.35
N ASP A 52 9.42 -6.88 3.38
CA ASP A 52 8.92 -7.76 4.45
C ASP A 52 7.82 -8.69 3.90
N LYS A 53 8.04 -10.00 4.05
CA LYS A 53 7.12 -11.07 3.63
C LYS A 53 6.29 -11.61 4.80
N SER A 54 6.43 -11.05 5.99
CA SER A 54 5.59 -11.36 7.14
C SER A 54 4.14 -10.91 6.89
N LYS A 55 3.20 -11.42 7.70
CA LYS A 55 1.80 -10.99 7.66
C LYS A 55 1.62 -9.52 8.08
N SER A 56 2.57 -8.93 8.80
CA SER A 56 2.53 -7.51 9.13
C SER A 56 2.97 -6.62 7.97
N GLY A 57 3.88 -7.05 7.11
CA GLY A 57 4.38 -6.24 5.98
C GLY A 57 4.94 -4.86 6.37
N ASP A 58 5.12 -4.00 5.37
CA ASP A 58 5.84 -2.72 5.50
C ASP A 58 4.93 -1.50 5.46
N VAL A 59 5.16 -0.50 6.32
CA VAL A 59 4.54 0.83 6.15
C VAL A 59 5.36 1.62 5.14
N VAL A 60 4.84 1.77 3.93
CA VAL A 60 5.54 2.41 2.80
C VAL A 60 5.24 3.90 2.67
N PHE A 61 4.19 4.39 3.34
CA PHE A 61 3.83 5.79 3.34
C PHE A 61 3.17 6.19 4.66
N LYS A 62 3.44 7.42 5.13
CA LYS A 62 2.79 8.02 6.30
C LYS A 62 2.60 9.52 6.06
N GLN A 63 1.36 9.99 6.21
CA GLN A 63 1.02 11.42 6.15
C GLN A 63 0.28 11.84 7.42
N SER A 64 0.73 12.93 8.02
CA SER A 64 0.05 13.56 9.16
C SER A 64 -1.17 14.34 8.69
N LYS A 65 -2.31 14.19 9.37
CA LYS A 65 -3.51 15.00 9.17
C LYS A 65 -3.69 15.87 10.43
N SER A 66 -3.65 17.18 10.28
CA SER A 66 -3.51 18.19 11.34
C SER A 66 -4.61 18.23 12.41
N ILE A 67 -5.70 17.48 12.24
CA ILE A 67 -6.83 17.44 13.18
C ILE A 67 -6.65 16.23 14.12
N PHE A 68 -6.27 16.47 15.38
CA PHE A 68 -6.10 15.48 16.46
C PHE A 68 -5.11 14.32 16.19
N PHE A 69 -3.84 14.62 15.88
CA PHE A 69 -2.74 13.62 15.72
C PHE A 69 -3.07 12.39 14.85
N LYS A 70 -4.05 12.49 13.95
CA LYS A 70 -4.39 11.38 13.05
C LYS A 70 -3.30 11.26 12.00
N SER A 71 -2.85 10.04 11.72
CA SER A 71 -1.98 9.77 10.57
C SER A 71 -2.62 8.76 9.65
N MET A 72 -2.55 9.03 8.35
CA MET A 72 -2.86 8.07 7.31
C MET A 72 -1.58 7.30 6.99
N LYS A 73 -1.69 5.98 6.86
CA LYS A 73 -0.60 5.08 6.54
C LYS A 73 -1.00 4.21 5.36
N VAL A 74 -0.04 3.87 4.52
CA VAL A 74 -0.18 2.78 3.54
C VAL A 74 0.76 1.68 3.94
N ARG A 75 0.22 0.47 4.03
CA ARG A 75 0.98 -0.74 4.32
C ARG A 75 0.98 -1.66 3.12
N ARG A 76 2.16 -2.07 2.69
CA ARG A 76 2.37 -3.10 1.67
C ARG A 76 2.47 -4.47 2.35
N ILE A 77 1.68 -5.43 1.89
CA ILE A 77 1.73 -6.82 2.32
C ILE A 77 1.97 -7.67 1.07
N TYR A 78 2.87 -8.64 1.18
CA TYR A 78 3.07 -9.64 0.13
C TYR A 78 2.18 -10.85 0.39
N ASP A 79 1.26 -11.11 -0.53
CA ASP A 79 0.53 -12.37 -0.60
C ASP A 79 1.33 -13.33 -1.48
N SER A 80 2.03 -14.26 -0.81
CA SER A 80 2.86 -15.25 -1.46
C SER A 80 2.09 -16.31 -2.22
N GLU A 81 0.85 -16.59 -1.82
CA GLU A 81 0.00 -17.62 -2.42
C GLU A 81 -0.51 -17.15 -3.78
N ASN A 82 -1.02 -15.92 -3.83
CA ASN A 82 -1.50 -15.32 -5.09
C ASN A 82 -0.45 -14.48 -5.81
N GLN A 83 0.79 -14.46 -5.32
CA GLN A 83 1.90 -13.65 -5.82
C GLN A 83 1.46 -12.20 -6.14
N THR A 84 0.92 -11.53 -5.13
CA THR A 84 0.28 -10.21 -5.27
C THR A 84 0.75 -9.27 -4.17
N LEU A 85 0.94 -7.99 -4.50
CA LEU A 85 1.22 -6.94 -3.53
C LEU A 85 -0.09 -6.26 -3.14
N LEU A 86 -0.37 -6.22 -1.84
CA LEU A 86 -1.56 -5.61 -1.26
C LEU A 86 -1.15 -4.28 -0.63
N TYR A 87 -1.82 -3.20 -1.00
CA TYR A 87 -1.60 -1.87 -0.45
C TYR A 87 -2.84 -1.45 0.35
N LEU A 88 -2.74 -1.57 1.67
CA LEU A 88 -3.79 -1.23 2.61
C LEU A 88 -3.59 0.20 3.10
N SER A 89 -4.48 1.11 2.72
CA SER A 89 -4.60 2.44 3.30
C SER A 89 -5.45 2.40 4.55
N TYR A 90 -4.95 2.98 5.64
CA TYR A 90 -5.68 3.08 6.90
C TYR A 90 -5.25 4.31 7.70
N SER A 91 -6.17 4.82 8.52
CA SER A 91 -5.85 5.90 9.46
C SER A 91 -5.63 5.33 10.86
N THR A 92 -4.77 5.95 11.66
CA THR A 92 -4.65 5.64 13.09
C THR A 92 -4.93 6.91 13.88
N LYS A 93 -5.88 6.85 14.82
CA LYS A 93 -6.02 7.83 15.90
C LYS A 93 -5.38 7.21 17.14
N GLU A 94 -4.62 7.98 17.92
CA GLU A 94 -3.89 7.44 19.08
C GLU A 94 -4.80 6.83 20.16
N THR A 95 -6.09 7.16 20.18
CA THR A 95 -7.03 6.76 21.24
C THR A 95 -8.15 5.81 20.81
N SER A 96 -8.36 5.60 19.51
CA SER A 96 -9.38 4.67 19.00
C SER A 96 -9.06 4.33 17.54
N GLY A 97 -8.75 3.08 17.22
CA GLY A 97 -8.45 2.66 15.84
C GLY A 97 -9.45 3.22 14.82
N SER A 98 -8.97 3.58 13.62
CA SER A 98 -9.87 3.95 12.52
C SER A 98 -10.49 2.68 11.96
N PHE A 99 -11.82 2.63 11.89
CA PHE A 99 -12.55 1.53 11.24
C PHE A 99 -12.57 1.63 9.70
N LYS A 100 -12.09 2.75 9.14
CA LYS A 100 -12.04 2.99 7.69
C LYS A 100 -10.71 2.53 7.11
N HIS A 101 -10.81 1.60 6.17
CA HIS A 101 -9.71 1.02 5.41
C HIS A 101 -10.04 1.01 3.92
N SER A 102 -9.02 1.14 3.07
CA SER A 102 -9.14 1.00 1.62
C SER A 102 -7.99 0.13 1.12
N LEU A 103 -8.25 -0.74 0.13
CA LEU A 103 -7.29 -1.72 -0.37
C LEU A 103 -7.14 -1.57 -1.87
N SER A 104 -5.89 -1.66 -2.35
CA SER A 104 -5.56 -1.88 -3.75
C SER A 104 -4.63 -3.09 -3.86
N THR A 105 -4.71 -3.83 -4.95
CA THR A 105 -3.83 -4.96 -5.24
C THR A 105 -3.07 -4.73 -6.53
N VAL A 106 -1.81 -5.20 -6.58
CA VAL A 106 -0.97 -5.22 -7.78
C VAL A 106 -0.46 -6.65 -7.96
N PRO A 107 -0.95 -7.41 -8.95
CA PRO A 107 -0.48 -8.76 -9.18
C PRO A 107 0.97 -8.73 -9.70
N LEU A 108 1.77 -9.72 -9.32
CA LEU A 108 3.09 -9.90 -9.93
C LEU A 108 2.99 -10.61 -11.30
N TRP A 109 1.84 -11.21 -11.64
CA TRP A 109 1.61 -11.84 -12.94
C TRP A 109 1.93 -10.88 -14.10
N GLY A 110 2.72 -11.35 -15.05
CA GLY A 110 3.17 -10.54 -16.19
C GLY A 110 4.34 -9.60 -15.87
N THR A 111 4.91 -9.67 -14.67
CA THR A 111 6.14 -8.96 -14.28
C THR A 111 7.33 -9.92 -14.22
N GLN A 112 8.55 -9.38 -14.19
CA GLN A 112 9.76 -10.17 -14.02
C GLN A 112 9.83 -10.85 -12.64
N ALA A 113 9.07 -10.36 -11.66
CA ALA A 113 9.03 -10.91 -10.31
C ALA A 113 8.08 -12.10 -10.14
N TYR A 114 7.27 -12.44 -11.15
CA TYR A 114 6.38 -13.59 -11.06
C TYR A 114 7.19 -14.89 -11.03
N ARG A 115 6.95 -15.73 -10.02
CA ARG A 115 7.57 -17.06 -9.96
C ARG A 115 6.63 -18.08 -10.56
N ASN A 116 7.02 -18.65 -11.70
CA ASN A 116 6.36 -19.83 -12.22
C ASN A 116 6.73 -21.03 -11.34
N GLU A 117 5.76 -21.60 -10.63
CA GLU A 117 5.97 -22.78 -9.77
C GLU A 117 6.50 -23.99 -10.56
N ALA A 118 6.26 -24.05 -11.87
CA ALA A 118 6.82 -25.05 -12.77
C ALA A 118 8.36 -25.01 -12.93
N THR A 119 9.02 -23.93 -12.51
CA THR A 119 10.47 -23.70 -12.66
C THR A 119 11.24 -23.68 -11.34
N VAL A 120 10.57 -23.89 -10.21
CA VAL A 120 11.25 -23.98 -8.90
C VAL A 120 11.79 -25.41 -8.75
N PRO A 121 13.12 -25.62 -8.67
CA PRO A 121 13.65 -26.95 -8.38
C PRO A 121 13.13 -27.39 -7.02
N GLN A 122 12.50 -28.57 -6.97
CA GLN A 122 12.10 -29.17 -5.71
C GLN A 122 13.36 -29.47 -4.90
N SER A 123 13.57 -28.72 -3.83
CA SER A 123 14.58 -28.98 -2.80
C SER A 123 14.05 -29.95 -1.77
#